data_AF-A0A843EGI6-F1
#
_entry.id   AF-A0A843EGI6-F1
#
_cell.length_a   1.000
_cell.length_b   1.000
_cell.length_c   1.000
_cell.angle_alpha   90.00
_cell.angle_beta   90.00
_cell.angle_gamma   90.00
#
_symmetry.space_group_name_H-M   'P 1'
#
loop_
_entity.id
_entity.type
_entity.pdbx_description
1 polymer ?
#
loop_
_entity_poly.entity_id
_entity_poly.type
_entity_poly.pdbx_seq_one_letter_code
_entity_poly.pdbx_strand_id
1 'polypeptide(L)'
;NTKTNKPIHTGTMNIKLYISKNKYYNYTGVSDAKGFVQFKATLKPGTYKVVVRDYDKGYTAKAVTSQIKVSKSPIKIAPTALKVKKGKYFKVKVTSTKSKKVLSAVKVKVRVYTGKKYKTYTIKTNKKGIASLKIKQKVGKHKVILTPYQTKYYTAKKVTKTLKVVK
;
A
#
# COMPACT_ATOMS: atom_id res chain seq x y z
N ASN A 1 37.41 -1.51 3.85
CA ASN A 1 38.60 -2.37 4.05
C ASN A 1 39.02 -2.22 5.51
N THR A 2 39.10 -3.30 6.28
CA THR A 2 39.41 -3.22 7.72
C THR A 2 40.85 -2.82 8.03
N LYS A 3 41.78 -2.95 7.08
CA LYS A 3 43.18 -2.53 7.21
C LYS A 3 43.36 -1.04 6.92
N THR A 4 42.68 -0.52 5.91
CA THR A 4 42.89 0.85 5.43
C THR A 4 41.76 1.82 5.75
N ASN A 5 40.64 1.32 6.29
CA ASN A 5 39.37 2.05 6.43
C ASN A 5 38.83 2.72 5.16
N LYS A 6 39.42 2.42 3.99
CA LYS A 6 38.97 2.92 2.70
C LYS A 6 37.81 2.08 2.15
N PRO A 7 36.93 2.68 1.32
CA PRO A 7 35.96 1.94 0.54
C PRO A 7 36.63 0.85 -0.30
N ILE A 8 35.92 -0.25 -0.51
CA ILE A 8 36.34 -1.29 -1.46
C ILE A 8 35.58 -1.03 -2.74
N HIS A 9 36.28 -0.69 -3.82
CA HIS A 9 35.71 -0.60 -5.16
C HIS A 9 35.74 -1.97 -5.82
N THR A 10 34.78 -2.26 -6.71
CA THR A 10 34.66 -3.52 -7.48
C THR A 10 34.45 -4.81 -6.67
N GLY A 11 34.29 -4.72 -5.35
CA GLY A 11 33.99 -5.86 -4.50
C GLY A 11 32.59 -6.40 -4.81
N THR A 12 32.50 -7.70 -5.07
CA THR A 12 31.21 -8.35 -5.38
C THR A 12 30.54 -8.89 -4.12
N MET A 13 29.26 -8.58 -3.95
CA MET A 13 28.43 -9.04 -2.83
C MET A 13 27.21 -9.83 -3.29
N ASN A 14 26.84 -10.83 -2.50
CA ASN A 14 25.59 -11.55 -2.62
C ASN A 14 24.57 -11.04 -1.59
N ILE A 15 23.36 -10.73 -2.05
CA ILE A 15 22.28 -10.17 -1.23
C ILE A 15 21.06 -11.08 -1.33
N LYS A 16 20.72 -11.74 -0.22
CA LYS A 16 19.50 -12.54 -0.08
C LYS A 16 18.40 -11.71 0.57
N LEU A 17 17.36 -11.37 -0.19
CA LEU A 17 16.16 -10.67 0.27
C LEU A 17 15.04 -11.68 0.51
N TYR A 18 14.76 -12.00 1.77
CA TYR A 18 13.75 -12.99 2.14
C TYR A 18 12.34 -12.40 2.06
N ILE A 19 11.50 -12.98 1.20
CA ILE A 19 10.08 -12.65 1.08
C ILE A 19 9.17 -13.55 1.93
N SER A 20 9.69 -14.67 2.40
CA SER A 20 9.14 -15.53 3.46
C SER A 20 10.27 -16.30 4.16
N LYS A 21 9.96 -17.17 5.12
CA LYS A 21 10.97 -17.97 5.88
C LYS A 21 11.93 -18.72 4.94
N ASN A 22 11.39 -19.36 3.91
CA ASN A 22 12.15 -20.26 3.01
C ASN A 22 12.21 -19.74 1.56
N LYS A 23 11.71 -18.53 1.28
CA LYS A 23 11.71 -17.96 -0.08
C LYS A 23 12.40 -16.62 -0.07
N TYR A 24 13.38 -16.46 -0.97
CA TYR A 24 14.15 -15.24 -1.12
C TYR A 24 14.40 -14.91 -2.59
N TYR A 25 14.65 -13.64 -2.86
CA TYR A 25 15.29 -13.21 -4.10
C TYR A 25 16.79 -13.08 -3.86
N ASN A 26 17.57 -13.50 -4.85
CA ASN A 26 19.02 -13.40 -4.82
C ASN A 26 19.45 -12.26 -5.74
N TYR A 27 20.25 -11.34 -5.22
CA TYR A 27 20.87 -10.29 -6.02
C TYR A 27 22.39 -10.39 -5.87
N THR A 28 23.09 -9.99 -6.92
CA THR A 28 24.52 -9.71 -6.88
C THR A 28 24.71 -8.23 -7.19
N GLY A 29 25.72 -7.64 -6.60
CA GLY A 29 26.06 -6.25 -6.86
C GLY A 29 27.54 -6.00 -6.63
N VAL A 30 28.09 -5.12 -7.45
CA VAL A 30 29.48 -4.71 -7.42
C VAL A 30 29.55 -3.34 -6.77
N SER A 31 30.49 -3.13 -5.86
CA SER A 31 30.62 -1.86 -5.16
C SER A 31 31.17 -0.75 -6.05
N ASP A 32 30.55 0.43 -5.98
CA ASP A 32 31.02 1.62 -6.69
C ASP A 32 32.32 2.18 -6.08
N ALA A 33 32.83 3.29 -6.64
CA ALA A 33 34.07 3.92 -6.17
C ALA A 33 33.98 4.41 -4.70
N LYS A 34 32.76 4.57 -4.17
CA LYS A 34 32.48 4.95 -2.78
C LYS A 34 32.16 3.73 -1.90
N GLY A 35 32.23 2.51 -2.45
CA GLY A 35 31.98 1.27 -1.73
C GLY A 35 30.50 0.90 -1.57
N PHE A 36 29.58 1.55 -2.28
CA PHE A 36 28.16 1.25 -2.19
C PHE A 36 27.75 0.17 -3.19
N VAL A 37 26.91 -0.75 -2.72
CA VAL A 37 26.20 -1.72 -3.56
C VAL A 37 24.71 -1.36 -3.57
N GLN A 38 24.11 -1.33 -4.75
CA GLN A 38 22.69 -1.02 -4.93
C GLN A 38 21.96 -2.18 -5.61
N PHE A 39 20.71 -2.40 -5.22
CA PHE A 39 19.81 -3.32 -5.91
C PHE A 39 18.39 -2.76 -5.88
N LYS A 40 17.58 -3.14 -6.87
CA LYS A 40 16.18 -2.71 -6.98
C LYS A 40 15.25 -3.87 -6.67
N ALA A 41 14.32 -3.66 -5.74
CA ALA A 41 13.30 -4.64 -5.39
C ALA A 41 11.91 -4.00 -5.37
N THR A 42 10.93 -4.70 -5.94
CA THR A 42 9.51 -4.30 -5.83
C THR A 42 8.84 -5.14 -4.74
N LEU A 43 8.55 -4.50 -3.62
CA LEU A 43 8.04 -5.17 -2.43
C LEU A 43 6.64 -4.68 -2.06
N LYS A 44 5.80 -5.60 -1.59
CA LYS A 44 4.51 -5.25 -0.99
C LYS A 44 4.77 -4.68 0.42
N PRO A 45 3.81 -3.99 1.05
CA PRO A 45 4.00 -3.59 2.44
C PRO A 45 4.24 -4.79 3.35
N GLY A 46 5.24 -4.67 4.22
CA GLY A 46 5.75 -5.75 5.06
C GLY A 46 7.16 -5.45 5.58
N THR A 47 7.67 -6.35 6.41
CA THR A 47 9.06 -6.34 6.89
C THR A 47 9.78 -7.52 6.28
N TYR A 48 10.97 -7.28 5.73
CA TYR A 48 11.75 -8.25 4.96
C TYR A 48 13.14 -8.37 5.54
N LYS A 49 13.60 -9.59 5.79
CA LYS A 49 14.99 -9.85 6.20
C LYS A 49 15.90 -9.75 4.98
N VAL A 50 17.02 -9.05 5.12
CA VAL A 50 18.08 -8.99 4.12
C VAL A 50 19.34 -9.58 4.73
N VAL A 51 20.00 -10.48 4.01
CA VAL A 51 21.30 -11.02 4.40
C VAL A 51 22.29 -10.71 3.29
N VAL A 52 23.35 -10.00 3.62
CA VAL A 52 24.44 -9.64 2.71
C VAL A 52 25.67 -10.49 3.05
N ARG A 53 26.32 -11.02 2.04
CA ARG A 53 27.56 -11.79 2.13
C ARG A 53 28.54 -11.29 1.08
N ASP A 54 29.82 -11.42 1.37
CA ASP A 54 30.85 -11.42 0.34
C ASP A 54 30.58 -12.54 -0.68
N TYR A 55 30.89 -12.26 -1.93
CA TYR A 55 30.78 -13.22 -3.04
C TYR A 55 32.04 -13.23 -3.90
N ASP A 56 33.02 -12.43 -3.51
CA ASP A 56 34.28 -12.23 -4.20
C ASP A 56 35.37 -13.05 -3.50
N LYS A 57 36.06 -13.89 -4.26
CA LYS A 57 37.08 -14.81 -3.74
C LYS A 57 38.27 -14.10 -3.10
N GLY A 58 38.52 -12.83 -3.45
CA GLY A 58 39.61 -12.03 -2.91
C GLY A 58 39.33 -11.40 -1.53
N TYR A 59 38.10 -11.55 -1.02
CA TYR A 59 37.68 -10.98 0.24
C TYR A 59 37.09 -12.04 1.17
N THR A 60 37.08 -11.73 2.46
CA THR A 60 36.39 -12.54 3.46
C THR A 60 35.66 -11.59 4.41
N ALA A 61 34.36 -11.78 4.54
CA ALA A 61 33.53 -10.98 5.44
C ALA A 61 32.51 -11.84 6.19
N LYS A 62 32.13 -11.42 7.39
CA LYS A 62 30.99 -12.04 8.08
C LYS A 62 29.70 -11.59 7.40
N ALA A 63 28.75 -12.52 7.29
CA ALA A 63 27.42 -12.20 6.79
C ALA A 63 26.72 -11.17 7.70
N VAL A 64 26.14 -10.14 7.10
CA VAL A 64 25.38 -9.11 7.83
C VAL A 64 23.90 -9.30 7.57
N THR A 65 23.09 -9.28 8.64
CA THR A 65 21.64 -9.36 8.57
C THR A 65 21.01 -8.03 8.95
N SER A 66 20.05 -7.57 8.15
CA SER A 66 19.27 -6.35 8.40
C SER A 66 17.83 -6.53 7.96
N GLN A 67 17.02 -5.48 8.06
CA GLN A 67 15.61 -5.48 7.71
C GLN A 67 15.23 -4.30 6.81
N ILE A 68 14.40 -4.57 5.80
CA ILE A 68 13.70 -3.55 5.01
C ILE A 68 12.24 -3.52 5.46
N LYS A 69 11.77 -2.34 5.89
CA LYS A 69 10.36 -2.11 6.24
C LYS A 69 9.68 -1.29 5.15
N VAL A 70 8.71 -1.91 4.48
CA VAL A 70 7.87 -1.26 3.47
C VAL A 70 6.52 -0.92 4.11
N SER A 71 6.29 0.37 4.33
CA SER A 71 5.05 0.86 4.95
C SER A 71 3.88 0.85 3.96
N LYS A 72 2.66 0.63 4.47
CA LYS A 72 1.42 0.79 3.68
C LYS A 72 1.28 2.22 3.19
N SER A 73 0.71 2.39 1.99
CA SER A 73 0.46 3.72 1.47
C SER A 73 -0.78 4.33 2.14
N PRO A 74 -0.67 5.49 2.81
CA PRO A 74 -1.82 6.16 3.40
C PRO A 74 -2.71 6.79 2.30
N ILE A 75 -4.02 6.57 2.42
CA ILE A 75 -5.03 7.08 1.48
C ILE A 75 -6.15 7.82 2.21
N LYS A 76 -6.75 8.79 1.53
CA LYS A 76 -7.97 9.50 1.95
C LYS A 76 -9.14 8.95 1.14
N ILE A 77 -10.19 8.56 1.84
CA ILE A 77 -11.47 8.13 1.26
C ILE A 77 -12.49 9.20 1.62
N ALA A 78 -13.22 9.75 0.66
CA ALA A 78 -14.22 10.78 0.93
C ALA A 78 -15.42 10.66 -0.02
N PRO A 79 -16.66 10.74 0.47
CA PRO A 79 -17.82 10.90 -0.41
C PRO A 79 -17.75 12.22 -1.16
N THR A 80 -18.17 12.25 -2.42
CA THR A 80 -18.23 13.50 -3.20
C THR A 80 -19.50 14.31 -2.92
N ALA A 81 -20.55 13.64 -2.46
CA ALA A 81 -21.81 14.25 -2.06
C ALA A 81 -22.50 13.37 -1.01
N LEU A 82 -23.27 14.02 -0.11
CA LEU A 82 -24.05 13.34 0.94
C LEU A 82 -25.56 13.39 0.70
N LYS A 83 -26.02 14.00 -0.40
CA LYS A 83 -27.42 14.01 -0.85
C LYS A 83 -27.49 13.33 -2.22
N VAL A 84 -28.27 12.25 -2.35
CA VAL A 84 -28.33 11.44 -3.58
C VAL A 84 -29.78 11.05 -3.86
N LYS A 85 -30.22 11.17 -5.12
CA LYS A 85 -31.55 10.69 -5.55
C LYS A 85 -31.60 9.16 -5.55
N LYS A 86 -32.73 8.57 -5.20
CA LYS A 86 -32.94 7.11 -5.27
C LYS A 86 -32.67 6.63 -6.70
N GLY A 87 -32.00 5.48 -6.85
CA GLY A 87 -31.60 4.93 -8.15
C GLY A 87 -30.35 5.57 -8.77
N LYS A 88 -29.87 6.71 -8.25
CA LYS A 88 -28.60 7.33 -8.66
C LYS A 88 -27.42 6.80 -7.82
N TYR A 89 -26.22 7.32 -8.10
CA TYR A 89 -24.97 6.80 -7.54
C TYR A 89 -24.44 7.66 -6.40
N PHE A 90 -24.17 7.01 -5.26
CA PHE A 90 -23.31 7.54 -4.22
C PHE A 90 -21.85 7.33 -4.63
N LYS A 91 -21.11 8.43 -4.78
CA LYS A 91 -19.75 8.45 -5.30
C LYS A 91 -18.75 8.72 -4.19
N VAL A 92 -17.64 7.98 -4.22
CA VAL A 92 -16.54 8.08 -3.25
C VAL A 92 -15.25 8.32 -4.03
N LYS A 93 -14.51 9.38 -3.67
CA LYS A 93 -13.18 9.69 -4.20
C LYS A 93 -12.11 9.11 -3.29
N VAL A 94 -11.07 8.54 -3.90
CA VAL A 94 -9.88 8.05 -3.20
C VAL A 94 -8.64 8.76 -3.71
N THR A 95 -7.85 9.31 -2.80
CA THR A 95 -6.59 9.99 -3.11
C THR A 95 -5.46 9.50 -2.22
N SER A 96 -4.24 9.49 -2.73
CA SER A 96 -3.03 9.36 -1.91
C SER A 96 -2.96 10.53 -0.93
N THR A 97 -2.67 10.28 0.36
CA THR A 97 -2.46 11.40 1.29
C THR A 97 -1.11 12.08 1.09
N LYS A 98 -0.11 11.34 0.59
CA LYS A 98 1.24 11.84 0.32
C LYS A 98 1.25 12.71 -0.93
N SER A 99 0.92 12.14 -2.09
CA SER A 99 1.03 12.84 -3.38
C SER A 99 -0.22 13.63 -3.77
N LYS A 100 -1.32 13.54 -3.01
CA LYS A 100 -2.64 14.11 -3.32
C LYS A 100 -3.28 13.63 -4.63
N LYS A 101 -2.60 12.80 -5.42
CA LYS A 101 -3.10 12.22 -6.66
C LYS A 101 -4.24 11.23 -6.41
N VAL A 102 -5.16 11.15 -7.37
CA VAL A 102 -6.25 10.17 -7.38
C VAL A 102 -5.71 8.75 -7.54
N LEU A 103 -6.38 7.77 -6.93
CA LEU A 103 -5.98 6.36 -7.00
C LEU A 103 -7.06 5.54 -7.72
N SER A 104 -6.67 4.92 -8.82
CA SER A 104 -7.50 4.00 -9.59
C SER A 104 -7.41 2.57 -9.06
N ALA A 105 -8.40 1.74 -9.38
CA ALA A 105 -8.48 0.33 -9.00
C ALA A 105 -8.47 0.01 -7.50
N VAL A 106 -8.62 1.01 -6.62
CA VAL A 106 -8.71 0.83 -5.17
C VAL A 106 -10.12 0.34 -4.82
N LYS A 107 -10.20 -0.77 -4.09
CA LYS A 107 -11.46 -1.29 -3.54
C LYS A 107 -11.79 -0.62 -2.20
N VAL A 108 -13.01 -0.11 -2.07
CA VAL A 108 -13.58 0.50 -0.86
C VAL A 108 -14.75 -0.35 -0.39
N LYS A 109 -14.79 -0.64 0.91
CA LYS A 109 -15.91 -1.28 1.58
C LYS A 109 -16.86 -0.19 2.07
N VAL A 110 -18.14 -0.30 1.69
CA VAL A 110 -19.21 0.64 2.04
C VAL A 110 -20.27 -0.10 2.83
N ARG A 111 -20.45 0.22 4.11
CA ARG A 111 -21.58 -0.26 4.91
C ARG A 111 -22.68 0.80 4.88
N VAL A 112 -23.87 0.43 4.42
CA VAL A 112 -25.05 1.30 4.41
C VAL A 112 -26.07 0.76 5.39
N TYR A 113 -26.44 1.57 6.38
CA TYR A 113 -27.35 1.19 7.46
C TYR A 113 -28.81 1.51 7.13
N THR A 114 -29.71 0.64 7.57
CA THR A 114 -31.17 0.84 7.58
C THR A 114 -31.65 0.49 8.99
N GLY A 115 -31.89 1.51 9.81
CA GLY A 115 -32.02 1.34 11.26
C GLY A 115 -30.75 0.74 11.86
N LYS A 116 -30.90 -0.35 12.64
CA LYS A 116 -29.78 -1.07 13.28
C LYS A 116 -29.04 -2.03 12.32
N LYS A 117 -29.69 -2.50 11.24
CA LYS A 117 -29.11 -3.44 10.26
C LYS A 117 -28.30 -2.70 9.20
N TYR A 118 -27.35 -3.39 8.55
CA TYR A 118 -26.59 -2.82 7.43
C TYR A 118 -26.30 -3.84 6.33
N LYS A 119 -26.15 -3.34 5.09
CA LYS A 119 -25.59 -4.10 3.97
C LYS A 119 -24.19 -3.60 3.64
N THR A 120 -23.30 -4.53 3.28
CA THR A 120 -21.91 -4.22 2.91
C THR A 120 -21.76 -4.35 1.40
N TYR A 121 -21.16 -3.34 0.78
CA TYR A 121 -20.83 -3.31 -0.64
C TYR A 121 -19.34 -3.14 -0.83
N THR A 122 -18.79 -3.73 -1.89
CA THR A 122 -17.42 -3.49 -2.33
C THR A 122 -17.47 -2.76 -3.66
N ILE A 123 -16.94 -1.54 -3.70
CA ILE A 123 -16.87 -0.71 -4.91
C ILE A 123 -15.41 -0.45 -5.27
N LYS A 124 -15.10 -0.34 -6.57
CA LYS A 124 -13.74 -0.13 -7.08
C LYS A 124 -13.63 1.24 -7.75
N THR A 125 -12.54 1.97 -7.51
CA THR A 125 -12.31 3.26 -8.17
C THR A 125 -11.94 3.10 -9.64
N ASN A 126 -12.45 4.00 -10.48
CA ASN A 126 -12.10 4.11 -11.90
C ASN A 126 -10.79 4.90 -12.11
N LYS A 127 -10.42 5.18 -13.37
CA LYS A 127 -9.24 5.99 -13.75
C LYS A 127 -9.24 7.40 -13.13
N LYS A 128 -10.41 7.96 -12.82
CA LYS A 128 -10.57 9.28 -12.15
C LYS A 128 -10.55 9.18 -10.62
N GLY A 129 -10.27 8.00 -10.05
CA GLY A 129 -10.27 7.75 -8.61
C GLY A 129 -11.64 7.76 -7.94
N ILE A 130 -12.71 7.57 -8.72
CA ILE A 130 -14.09 7.57 -8.23
C ILE A 130 -14.64 6.14 -8.23
N ALA A 131 -15.16 5.71 -7.07
CA ALA A 131 -15.94 4.49 -6.92
C ALA A 131 -17.41 4.85 -6.72
N SER A 132 -18.33 4.10 -7.33
CA SER A 132 -19.76 4.44 -7.35
C SER A 132 -20.60 3.28 -6.84
N LEU A 133 -21.57 3.57 -5.96
CA LEU A 133 -22.57 2.63 -5.45
C LEU A 133 -23.97 3.09 -5.88
N LYS A 134 -24.72 2.26 -6.61
CA LYS A 134 -26.12 2.56 -6.96
C LYS A 134 -26.99 2.48 -5.70
N ILE A 135 -27.65 3.58 -5.35
CA ILE A 135 -28.47 3.68 -4.14
C ILE A 135 -29.85 3.07 -4.39
N LYS A 136 -30.18 2.04 -3.60
CA LYS A 136 -31.48 1.36 -3.61
C LYS A 136 -32.26 1.56 -2.30
N GLN A 137 -31.67 2.28 -1.34
CA GLN A 137 -32.29 2.58 -0.06
C GLN A 137 -33.54 3.45 -0.23
N LYS A 138 -34.48 3.34 0.72
CA LYS A 138 -35.66 4.20 0.78
C LYS A 138 -35.25 5.66 0.97
N VAL A 139 -36.15 6.59 0.65
CA VAL A 139 -35.93 8.02 0.93
C VAL A 139 -35.77 8.21 2.44
N GLY A 140 -34.81 9.04 2.86
CA GLY A 140 -34.49 9.24 4.27
C GLY A 140 -33.00 9.41 4.55
N LYS A 141 -32.63 9.40 5.84
CA LYS A 141 -31.24 9.50 6.30
C LYS A 141 -30.69 8.10 6.60
N HIS A 142 -29.50 7.82 6.09
CA HIS A 142 -28.81 6.54 6.27
C HIS A 142 -27.38 6.76 6.76
N LYS A 143 -26.98 6.09 7.85
CA LYS A 143 -25.56 6.05 8.23
C LYS A 143 -24.77 5.26 7.18
N VAL A 144 -23.65 5.81 6.74
CA VAL A 144 -22.70 5.14 5.85
C VAL A 144 -21.32 5.10 6.47
N ILE A 145 -20.66 3.95 6.40
CA ILE A 145 -19.28 3.76 6.86
C ILE A 145 -18.42 3.31 5.68
N LEU A 146 -17.33 4.04 5.43
CA LEU A 146 -16.36 3.77 4.38
C LEU A 146 -15.04 3.31 5.00
N THR A 147 -14.50 2.19 4.52
CA THR A 147 -13.19 1.67 4.89
C THR A 147 -12.45 1.11 3.67
N PRO A 148 -11.10 1.06 3.69
CA PRO A 148 -10.35 0.39 2.64
C PRO A 148 -10.69 -1.11 2.67
N TYR A 149 -10.95 -1.72 1.51
CA TYR A 149 -11.15 -3.18 1.43
C TYR A 149 -9.80 -3.90 1.49
N GLN A 150 -8.81 -3.46 0.71
CA GLN A 150 -7.47 -4.06 0.67
C GLN A 150 -6.52 -3.42 1.67
N THR A 151 -6.64 -3.79 2.94
CA THR A 151 -5.78 -3.29 4.03
C THR A 151 -4.33 -3.76 3.93
N LYS A 152 -3.99 -4.65 3.00
CA LYS A 152 -2.60 -5.09 2.74
C LYS A 152 -1.73 -3.99 2.15
N TYR A 153 -2.27 -3.18 1.23
CA TYR A 153 -1.51 -2.16 0.50
C TYR A 153 -1.72 -0.76 1.05
N TYR A 154 -2.93 -0.50 1.55
CA TYR A 154 -3.37 0.83 1.93
C TYR A 154 -3.77 0.89 3.39
N THR A 155 -3.57 2.07 3.98
CA THR A 155 -4.13 2.44 5.28
C THR A 155 -4.99 3.69 5.13
N ALA A 156 -6.13 3.74 5.81
CA ALA A 156 -7.02 4.90 5.80
C ALA A 156 -7.83 4.95 7.10
N LYS A 157 -8.18 6.16 7.55
CA LYS A 157 -9.12 6.34 8.65
C LYS A 157 -10.52 5.88 8.21
N LYS A 158 -11.26 5.25 9.14
CA LYS A 158 -12.69 4.94 8.95
C LYS A 158 -13.46 6.25 8.77
N VAL A 159 -14.31 6.33 7.75
CA VAL A 159 -15.16 7.51 7.52
C VAL A 159 -16.61 7.13 7.82
N THR A 160 -17.21 7.80 8.79
CA THR A 160 -18.64 7.68 9.11
C THR A 160 -19.35 8.96 8.69
N LYS A 161 -20.42 8.84 7.89
CA LYS A 161 -21.24 9.98 7.43
C LYS A 161 -22.72 9.60 7.40
N THR A 162 -23.57 10.60 7.23
CA THR A 162 -25.01 10.44 6.99
C THR A 162 -25.30 10.76 5.53
N LEU A 163 -25.83 9.79 4.80
CA LEU A 163 -26.34 9.91 3.43
C LEU A 163 -27.83 10.25 3.47
N LYS A 164 -28.22 11.38 2.87
CA LYS A 164 -29.62 11.75 2.64
C LYS A 164 -30.05 11.25 1.26
N VAL A 165 -30.93 10.25 1.23
CA VAL A 165 -31.58 9.75 0.02
C VAL A 165 -32.85 10.54 -0.21
N VAL A 166 -33.00 11.10 -1.42
CA VAL A 166 -34.18 11.87 -1.84
C VAL A 166 -34.86 11.19 -3.03
N LYS A 167 -36.08 11.62 -3.38
CA LYS A 167 -36.76 11.17 -4.60
C LYS A 167 -35.93 11.55 -5.84
#